data_AF-A0A7Z1SBG8-F1
#
_entry.id   AF-A0A7Z1SBG8-F1
#
_cell.length_a   1.000
_cell.length_b   1.000
_cell.length_c   1.000
_cell.angle_alpha   90.00
_cell.angle_beta   90.00
_cell.angle_gamma   90.00
#
_symmetry.space_group_name_H-M   'P 1'
#
loop_
_entity.id
_entity.type
_entity.pdbx_description
1 polymer ?
#
loop_
_entity_poly.entity_id
_entity_poly.type
_entity_poly.pdbx_seq_one_letter_code
_entity_poly.pdbx_strand_id
1 'polypeptide(L)'
;IVVLAFFLLMIVFRSILVPLKAVLGFILSLMATLGFTTLVIQHGFMGSLFGIENTGPLLAFLPVITIGLLFGLAIDYELFLMTRVHEEYSKTGDNDHSIRVGIKESGPVIVAAALIMFSVFIAFVFQDDSAIKSMGIALGFGVLFDAFVVRMTLIPALTKLFGKASWYLPKWLGAVLPNVDVEG
;
A
#
# COMPACT_ATOMS: atom_id res chain seq x y z
N ILE A 1 -14.48 2.44 -3.59
CA ILE A 1 -13.31 2.20 -2.71
C ILE A 1 -12.20 3.22 -2.99
N VAL A 2 -11.54 3.18 -4.16
CA VAL A 2 -10.45 4.11 -4.51
C VAL A 2 -10.82 5.60 -4.38
N VAL A 3 -11.98 6.00 -4.91
CA VAL A 3 -12.48 7.39 -4.79
C VAL A 3 -12.66 7.80 -3.32
N LEU A 4 -13.15 6.89 -2.48
CA LEU A 4 -13.40 7.17 -1.06
C LEU A 4 -12.10 7.30 -0.25
N ALA A 5 -11.08 6.48 -0.52
CA ALA A 5 -9.72 6.71 0.03
C ALA A 5 -9.14 8.03 -0.41
N PHE A 6 -9.27 8.36 -1.69
CA PHE A 6 -8.72 9.59 -2.22
C PHE A 6 -9.28 10.80 -1.48
N PHE A 7 -10.60 10.83 -1.25
CA PHE A 7 -11.24 11.88 -0.45
C PHE A 7 -10.81 11.86 1.03
N LEU A 8 -10.74 10.69 1.66
CA LEU A 8 -10.32 10.57 3.06
C LEU A 8 -8.89 11.07 3.28
N LEU A 9 -7.95 10.62 2.44
CA LEU A 9 -6.54 11.04 2.49
C LEU A 9 -6.38 12.53 2.14
N MET A 10 -7.21 13.07 1.24
CA MET A 10 -7.22 14.50 0.93
C MET A 10 -7.65 15.34 2.15
N ILE A 11 -8.61 14.86 2.93
CA ILE A 11 -9.06 15.54 4.16
C ILE A 11 -7.95 15.49 5.22
N VAL A 12 -7.33 14.32 5.44
CA VAL A 12 -6.31 14.13 6.48
C VAL A 12 -5.03 14.90 6.18
N PHE A 13 -4.49 14.78 4.97
CA PHE A 13 -3.17 15.35 4.64
C PHE A 13 -3.23 16.74 4.05
N ARG A 14 -4.44 17.27 3.74
CA ARG A 14 -4.58 18.59 3.15
C ARG A 14 -3.59 18.77 1.98
N SER A 15 -3.51 17.78 1.10
CA SER A 15 -2.66 17.81 -0.10
C SER A 15 -3.34 16.98 -1.17
N ILE A 16 -3.21 17.38 -2.44
CA ILE A 16 -3.75 16.64 -3.59
C ILE A 16 -2.71 15.62 -4.11
N LEU A 17 -1.42 15.95 -3.99
CA LEU A 17 -0.34 15.12 -4.54
C LEU A 17 -0.05 13.90 -3.66
N VAL A 18 -0.23 14.01 -2.34
CA VAL A 18 -0.10 12.90 -1.39
C VAL A 18 -1.14 11.78 -1.61
N PRO A 19 -2.46 12.06 -1.71
CA PRO A 19 -3.44 11.03 -2.02
C PRO A 19 -3.31 10.52 -3.45
N LEU A 20 -2.88 11.35 -4.41
CA LEU A 20 -2.68 10.91 -5.80
C LEU A 20 -1.55 9.87 -5.90
N LYS A 21 -0.38 10.12 -5.28
CA LYS A 21 0.72 9.14 -5.28
C LYS A 21 0.32 7.85 -4.56
N ALA A 22 -0.45 7.94 -3.47
CA ALA A 22 -0.92 6.78 -2.72
C ALA A 22 -1.86 5.92 -3.57
N VAL A 23 -2.82 6.54 -4.28
CA VAL A 23 -3.73 5.84 -5.18
C VAL A 23 -2.96 5.20 -6.35
N LEU A 24 -2.00 5.91 -6.96
CA LEU A 24 -1.18 5.36 -8.04
C LEU A 24 -0.33 4.17 -7.57
N GLY A 25 0.29 4.29 -6.39
CA GLY A 25 1.02 3.20 -5.76
C GLY A 25 0.13 1.99 -5.48
N PHE A 26 -1.08 2.21 -4.96
CA PHE A 26 -2.04 1.14 -4.72
C PHE A 26 -2.47 0.44 -6.03
N ILE A 27 -2.76 1.20 -7.09
CA ILE A 27 -3.10 0.64 -8.40
C ILE A 27 -1.93 -0.19 -8.95
N LEU A 28 -0.69 0.26 -8.76
CA LEU A 28 0.51 -0.50 -9.13
C LEU A 28 0.62 -1.81 -8.34
N SER A 29 0.46 -1.77 -7.01
CA SER A 29 0.42 -2.98 -6.16
C SER A 29 -0.66 -3.96 -6.62
N LEU A 30 -1.84 -3.46 -6.94
CA LEU A 30 -2.97 -4.26 -7.39
C LEU A 30 -2.69 -4.92 -8.73
N MET A 31 -2.17 -4.17 -9.72
CA MET A 31 -1.79 -4.72 -11.01
C MET A 31 -0.68 -5.77 -10.87
N ALA A 32 0.34 -5.49 -10.06
CA ALA A 32 1.42 -6.44 -9.80
C ALA A 32 0.90 -7.71 -9.12
N THR A 33 0.00 -7.57 -8.14
CA THR A 33 -0.55 -8.71 -7.41
C THR A 33 -1.43 -9.58 -8.29
N LEU A 34 -2.42 -9.00 -8.96
CA LEU A 34 -3.32 -9.77 -9.82
C LEU A 34 -2.58 -10.34 -11.05
N GLY A 35 -1.62 -9.58 -11.60
CA GLY A 35 -0.73 -10.06 -12.66
C GLY A 35 0.10 -11.26 -12.21
N PHE A 36 0.70 -11.20 -11.01
CA PHE A 36 1.44 -12.32 -10.45
C PHE A 36 0.54 -13.53 -10.15
N THR A 37 -0.62 -13.32 -9.54
CA THR A 37 -1.57 -14.40 -9.25
C THR A 37 -2.07 -15.09 -10.53
N THR A 38 -2.41 -14.33 -11.56
CA THR A 38 -2.82 -14.90 -12.86
C THR A 38 -1.68 -15.66 -13.55
N LEU A 39 -0.44 -15.18 -13.46
CA LEU A 39 0.73 -15.92 -13.97
C LEU A 39 0.96 -17.23 -13.21
N VAL A 40 0.88 -17.23 -11.89
CA VAL A 40 1.12 -18.43 -11.09
C VAL A 40 0.02 -19.48 -11.29
N ILE A 41 -1.24 -19.05 -11.35
CA ILE A 41 -2.39 -19.97 -11.29
C ILE A 41 -2.93 -20.34 -12.67
N GLN A 42 -2.98 -19.39 -13.62
CA GLN A 42 -3.49 -19.67 -14.97
C GLN A 42 -2.38 -20.13 -15.92
N HIS A 43 -1.18 -19.53 -15.83
CA HIS A 43 -0.05 -19.89 -16.69
C HIS A 43 0.85 -20.98 -16.07
N GLY A 44 0.56 -21.42 -14.84
CA GLY A 44 1.32 -22.47 -14.15
C GLY A 44 2.75 -22.09 -13.78
N PHE A 45 3.09 -20.79 -13.79
CA PHE A 45 4.41 -20.33 -13.40
C PHE A 45 4.65 -20.70 -11.93
N MET A 46 5.68 -21.52 -11.64
CA MET A 46 5.96 -22.03 -10.29
C MET A 46 4.92 -23.03 -9.73
N GLY A 47 4.06 -23.61 -10.59
CA GLY A 47 3.01 -24.55 -10.19
C GLY A 47 3.53 -25.82 -9.50
N SER A 48 4.73 -26.30 -9.86
CA SER A 48 5.38 -27.43 -9.19
C SER A 48 5.89 -27.12 -7.78
N LEU A 49 6.19 -25.84 -7.47
CA LEU A 49 6.67 -25.42 -6.16
C LEU A 49 5.53 -25.24 -5.14
N PHE A 50 4.32 -24.94 -5.64
CA PHE A 50 3.13 -24.69 -4.83
C PHE A 50 2.10 -25.82 -4.89
N GLY A 51 2.42 -26.94 -5.56
CA GLY A 51 1.53 -28.11 -5.68
C GLY A 51 0.22 -27.78 -6.40
N ILE A 52 0.30 -26.99 -7.47
CA ILE A 52 -0.83 -26.64 -8.34
C ILE A 52 -0.77 -27.59 -9.54
N GLU A 53 -1.40 -28.76 -9.42
CA GLU A 53 -1.44 -29.76 -10.50
C GLU A 53 -2.51 -29.47 -11.55
N ASN A 54 -3.50 -28.63 -11.23
CA ASN A 54 -4.56 -28.21 -12.14
C ASN A 54 -4.60 -26.68 -12.23
N THR A 55 -4.23 -26.15 -13.39
CA THR A 55 -4.50 -24.74 -13.72
C THR A 55 -6.02 -24.56 -13.84
N GLY A 56 -6.57 -23.67 -13.03
CA GLY A 56 -8.01 -23.46 -12.90
C GLY A 56 -8.39 -21.99 -13.03
N PRO A 57 -9.64 -21.68 -13.39
CA PRO A 57 -10.13 -20.30 -13.37
C PRO A 57 -10.01 -19.73 -11.96
N LEU A 58 -9.57 -18.47 -11.85
CA LEU A 58 -9.65 -17.74 -10.59
C LEU A 58 -11.11 -17.50 -10.26
N LEU A 59 -11.49 -17.75 -9.01
CA LEU A 59 -12.84 -17.45 -8.56
C LEU A 59 -13.06 -15.93 -8.61
N ALA A 60 -14.23 -15.52 -9.10
CA ALA A 60 -14.56 -14.12 -9.32
C ALA A 60 -14.49 -13.26 -8.04
N PHE A 61 -14.54 -13.87 -6.85
CA PHE A 61 -14.42 -13.18 -5.57
C PHE A 61 -12.98 -12.90 -5.14
N LEU A 62 -11.96 -13.59 -5.68
CA LEU A 62 -10.58 -13.39 -5.25
C LEU A 62 -10.12 -11.96 -5.50
N PRO A 63 -10.28 -11.36 -6.71
CA PRO A 63 -9.92 -9.96 -6.92
C PRO A 63 -10.66 -9.02 -5.98
N VAL A 64 -11.94 -9.28 -5.70
CA VAL A 64 -12.74 -8.44 -4.80
C VAL A 64 -12.15 -8.43 -3.39
N ILE A 65 -11.80 -9.61 -2.85
CA ILE A 65 -11.21 -9.75 -1.52
C ILE A 65 -9.79 -9.15 -1.49
N THR A 66 -8.96 -9.44 -2.49
CA THR A 66 -7.60 -8.89 -2.60
C THR A 66 -7.61 -7.36 -2.66
N ILE A 67 -8.52 -6.77 -3.43
CA ILE A 67 -8.67 -5.31 -3.49
C ILE A 67 -9.05 -4.76 -2.12
N GLY A 68 -10.05 -5.34 -1.45
CA GLY A 68 -10.50 -4.87 -0.14
C GLY A 68 -9.41 -4.94 0.92
N LEU A 69 -8.73 -6.09 1.03
CA LEU A 69 -7.64 -6.32 2.00
C LEU A 69 -6.42 -5.46 1.69
N LEU A 70 -5.88 -5.52 0.48
CA LEU A 70 -4.71 -4.72 0.13
C LEU A 70 -4.99 -3.23 0.28
N PHE A 71 -6.20 -2.77 0.00
CA PHE A 71 -6.56 -1.37 0.17
C PHE A 71 -6.54 -0.93 1.63
N GLY A 72 -7.17 -1.70 2.53
CA GLY A 72 -7.14 -1.39 3.97
C GLY A 72 -5.70 -1.33 4.47
N LEU A 73 -4.92 -2.35 4.13
CA LEU A 73 -3.50 -2.42 4.48
C LEU A 73 -2.67 -1.29 3.85
N ALA A 74 -3.00 -0.91 2.61
CA ALA A 74 -2.36 0.18 1.84
C ALA A 74 -2.68 1.58 2.39
N ILE A 75 -3.76 1.75 3.15
CA ILE A 75 -4.03 3.02 3.82
C ILE A 75 -3.26 3.09 5.13
N ASP A 76 -3.29 2.03 5.94
CA ASP A 76 -2.72 2.03 7.29
C ASP A 76 -1.23 2.39 7.30
N TYR A 77 -0.41 1.76 6.47
CA TYR A 77 1.02 2.13 6.43
C TYR A 77 1.29 3.46 5.70
N GLU A 78 0.36 3.98 4.87
CA GLU A 78 0.56 5.27 4.18
C GLU A 78 0.35 6.36 5.20
N LEU A 79 -0.74 6.24 5.95
CA LEU A 79 -1.03 7.09 7.09
C LEU A 79 0.12 7.05 8.10
N PHE A 80 0.60 5.87 8.47
CA PHE A 80 1.68 5.76 9.45
C PHE A 80 2.97 6.45 8.98
N LEU A 81 3.41 6.19 7.74
CA LEU A 81 4.63 6.80 7.19
C LEU A 81 4.45 8.30 6.96
N MET A 82 3.37 8.73 6.28
CA MET A 82 3.17 10.12 5.90
C MET A 82 2.88 11.01 7.10
N THR A 83 2.16 10.54 8.11
CA THR A 83 1.94 11.32 9.33
C THR A 83 3.27 11.63 10.02
N ARG A 84 4.17 10.64 10.15
CA ARG A 84 5.51 10.88 10.71
C ARG A 84 6.36 11.83 9.88
N VAL A 85 6.35 11.67 8.55
CA VAL A 85 7.06 12.59 7.65
C VAL A 85 6.49 14.01 7.75
N HIS A 86 5.17 14.16 7.91
CA HIS A 86 4.52 15.45 8.04
C HIS A 86 4.80 16.13 9.39
N GLU A 87 4.73 15.38 10.49
CA GLU A 87 5.08 15.85 11.83
C GLU A 87 6.52 16.43 11.85
N GLU A 88 7.46 15.73 11.25
CA GLU A 88 8.86 16.17 11.21
C GLU A 88 9.07 17.36 10.25
N TYR A 89 8.33 17.39 9.14
CA TYR A 89 8.39 18.49 8.18
C TYR A 89 7.80 19.78 8.77
N SER A 90 6.72 19.69 9.54
CA SER A 90 6.13 20.82 10.25
C SER A 90 7.10 21.46 11.25
N LYS A 91 7.95 20.64 11.89
CA LYS A 91 8.96 21.11 12.86
C LYS A 91 10.23 21.66 12.20
N THR A 92 10.74 21.00 11.17
CA THR A 92 12.08 21.28 10.61
C THR A 92 12.05 22.08 9.31
N GLY A 93 10.96 21.99 8.54
CA GLY A 93 10.86 22.57 7.20
C GLY A 93 11.77 21.93 6.14
N ASP A 94 12.55 20.90 6.51
CA ASP A 94 13.46 20.18 5.62
C ASP A 94 12.83 18.85 5.20
N ASN A 95 12.48 18.77 3.91
CA ASN A 95 11.81 17.60 3.34
C ASN A 95 12.70 16.36 3.29
N ASP A 96 14.00 16.51 3.00
CA ASP A 96 14.92 15.37 2.92
C ASP A 96 15.20 14.78 4.30
N HIS A 97 15.35 15.66 5.30
CA HIS A 97 15.46 15.24 6.70
C HIS A 97 14.21 14.50 7.17
N SER A 98 13.03 15.06 6.90
CA SER A 98 11.75 14.50 7.34
C SER A 98 11.45 13.13 6.75
N ILE A 99 11.76 12.92 5.46
CA ILE A 99 11.64 11.61 4.82
C ILE A 99 12.58 10.60 5.48
N ARG A 100 13.83 10.99 5.75
CA ARG A 100 14.82 10.09 6.37
C ARG A 100 14.39 9.67 7.78
N VAL A 101 13.90 10.62 8.60
CA VAL A 101 13.39 10.33 9.95
C VAL A 101 12.14 9.45 9.88
N GLY A 102 11.17 9.81 9.03
CA GLY A 102 9.94 9.04 8.86
C GLY A 102 10.18 7.59 8.47
N ILE A 103 11.11 7.32 7.54
CA ILE A 103 11.51 5.94 7.19
C ILE A 103 12.23 5.24 8.34
N LYS A 104 13.13 5.93 9.05
CA LYS A 104 13.91 5.34 10.15
C LYS A 104 13.00 4.87 11.29
N GLU A 105 11.97 5.64 11.61
CA GLU A 105 11.04 5.33 12.70
C GLU A 105 9.92 4.39 12.25
N SER A 106 9.35 4.62 11.08
CA SER A 106 8.19 3.84 10.61
C SER A 106 8.57 2.56 9.89
N GLY A 107 9.73 2.53 9.23
CA GLY A 107 10.19 1.43 8.40
C GLY A 107 10.22 0.08 9.14
N PRO A 108 10.89 -0.05 10.29
CA PRO A 108 10.94 -1.31 11.03
C PRO A 108 9.56 -1.83 11.43
N VAL A 109 8.63 -0.96 11.80
CA VAL A 109 7.26 -1.31 12.16
C VAL A 109 6.50 -1.86 10.95
N ILE A 110 6.64 -1.20 9.79
CA ILE A 110 6.00 -1.64 8.54
C ILE A 110 6.58 -2.98 8.08
N VAL A 111 7.91 -3.17 8.13
CA VAL A 111 8.56 -4.46 7.80
C VAL A 111 8.02 -5.57 8.71
N ALA A 112 8.00 -5.34 10.02
CA ALA A 112 7.55 -6.34 10.98
C ALA A 112 6.08 -6.74 10.72
N ALA A 113 5.20 -5.76 10.53
CA ALA A 113 3.79 -6.03 10.22
C ALA A 113 3.63 -6.78 8.89
N ALA A 114 4.36 -6.38 7.85
CA ALA A 114 4.33 -7.04 6.54
C ALA A 114 4.80 -8.50 6.61
N LEU A 115 5.86 -8.79 7.37
CA LEU A 115 6.38 -10.15 7.56
C LEU A 115 5.41 -11.04 8.35
N ILE A 116 4.76 -10.50 9.38
CA ILE A 116 3.75 -11.25 10.14
C ILE A 116 2.57 -11.60 9.23
N MET A 117 2.04 -10.63 8.48
CA MET A 117 0.92 -10.89 7.57
C MET A 117 1.30 -11.83 6.43
N PHE A 118 2.51 -11.68 5.87
CA PHE A 118 3.03 -12.62 4.89
C PHE A 118 3.08 -14.05 5.44
N SER A 119 3.54 -14.22 6.68
CA SER A 119 3.59 -15.52 7.35
C SER A 119 2.20 -16.13 7.56
N VAL A 120 1.18 -15.30 7.83
CA VAL A 120 -0.21 -15.76 7.94
C VAL A 120 -0.78 -16.17 6.58
N PHE A 121 -0.56 -15.37 5.53
CA PHE A 121 -1.11 -15.67 4.20
C PHE A 121 -0.40 -16.82 3.51
N ILE A 122 0.91 -16.99 3.71
CA ILE A 122 1.64 -18.12 3.14
C ILE A 122 1.18 -19.45 3.76
N ALA A 123 0.68 -19.44 5.01
CA ALA A 123 0.10 -20.63 5.63
C ALA A 123 -1.12 -21.17 4.84
N PHE A 124 -1.86 -20.29 4.14
CA PHE A 124 -3.01 -20.69 3.31
C PHE A 124 -2.59 -21.45 2.05
N VAL A 125 -1.33 -21.34 1.65
CA VAL A 125 -0.79 -22.06 0.49
C VAL A 125 -0.65 -23.56 0.76
N PHE A 126 -0.61 -23.98 2.03
CA PHE A 126 -0.57 -25.39 2.41
C PHE A 126 -1.94 -26.05 2.47
N GLN A 127 -3.03 -25.33 2.17
CA GLN A 127 -4.37 -25.90 2.11
C GLN A 127 -4.60 -26.64 0.78
N ASP A 128 -5.40 -27.71 0.85
CA ASP A 128 -5.76 -28.53 -0.31
C ASP A 128 -6.76 -27.82 -1.25
N ASP A 129 -7.54 -26.88 -0.70
CA ASP A 129 -8.48 -26.08 -1.48
C ASP A 129 -7.72 -25.07 -2.36
N SER A 130 -7.85 -25.24 -3.68
CA SER A 130 -7.29 -24.34 -4.71
C SER A 130 -7.68 -22.87 -4.51
N ALA A 131 -8.89 -22.59 -4.01
CA ALA A 131 -9.36 -21.25 -3.71
C ALA A 131 -8.53 -20.62 -2.58
N ILE A 132 -8.36 -21.34 -1.47
CA ILE A 132 -7.62 -20.85 -0.31
C ILE A 132 -6.14 -20.68 -0.66
N LYS A 133 -5.56 -21.64 -1.40
CA LYS A 133 -4.19 -21.57 -1.92
C LYS A 133 -3.98 -20.32 -2.78
N SER A 134 -4.93 -20.04 -3.69
CA SER A 134 -4.86 -18.87 -4.55
C SER A 134 -4.91 -17.53 -3.79
N MET A 135 -5.74 -17.46 -2.75
CA MET A 135 -5.83 -16.30 -1.87
C MET A 135 -4.53 -16.10 -1.08
N GLY A 136 -3.94 -17.18 -0.56
CA GLY A 136 -2.66 -17.12 0.16
C GLY A 136 -1.53 -16.55 -0.68
N ILE A 137 -1.40 -17.02 -1.93
CA ILE A 137 -0.39 -16.52 -2.87
C ILE A 137 -0.65 -15.05 -3.22
N ALA A 138 -1.89 -14.70 -3.57
CA ALA A 138 -2.25 -13.34 -3.96
C ALA A 138 -2.01 -12.33 -2.81
N LEU A 139 -2.54 -12.63 -1.62
CA LEU A 139 -2.42 -11.73 -0.46
C LEU A 139 -0.99 -11.68 0.07
N GLY A 140 -0.30 -12.81 0.14
CA GLY A 140 1.09 -12.87 0.58
C GLY A 140 2.01 -12.04 -0.32
N PHE A 141 1.95 -12.28 -1.63
CA PHE A 141 2.74 -11.50 -2.59
C PHE A 141 2.33 -10.02 -2.58
N GLY A 142 1.03 -9.72 -2.57
CA GLY A 142 0.54 -8.35 -2.61
C GLY A 142 0.96 -7.51 -1.42
N VAL A 143 0.95 -8.08 -0.21
CA VAL A 143 1.43 -7.39 1.00
C VAL A 143 2.93 -7.13 0.93
N LEU A 144 3.73 -8.11 0.53
CA LEU A 144 5.18 -7.90 0.40
C LEU A 144 5.49 -6.86 -0.67
N PHE A 145 4.85 -6.95 -1.83
CA PHE A 145 5.06 -5.99 -2.91
C PHE A 145 4.68 -4.58 -2.47
N ASP A 146 3.52 -4.40 -1.83
CA ASP A 146 3.07 -3.10 -1.35
C ASP A 146 4.02 -2.53 -0.29
N ALA A 147 4.38 -3.32 0.72
CA ALA A 147 5.24 -2.88 1.81
C ALA A 147 6.65 -2.48 1.34
N PHE A 148 7.29 -3.29 0.50
CA PHE A 148 8.68 -3.06 0.11
C PHE A 148 8.82 -2.19 -1.15
N VAL A 149 8.06 -2.49 -2.20
CA VAL A 149 8.20 -1.80 -3.49
C VAL A 149 7.48 -0.47 -3.47
N VAL A 150 6.23 -0.45 -3.03
CA VAL A 150 5.46 0.79 -3.04
C VAL A 150 5.86 1.68 -1.87
N ARG A 151 5.84 1.18 -0.64
CA ARG A 151 5.94 2.06 0.54
C ARG A 151 7.35 2.39 0.96
N MET A 152 8.27 1.43 0.93
CA MET A 152 9.67 1.71 1.30
C MET A 152 10.46 2.34 0.16
N THR A 153 10.03 2.15 -1.09
CA THR A 153 10.78 2.61 -2.26
C THR A 153 10.05 3.73 -3.00
N LEU A 154 8.89 3.43 -3.61
CA LEU A 154 8.20 4.36 -4.50
C LEU A 154 7.73 5.63 -3.77
N ILE A 155 7.09 5.48 -2.62
CA ILE A 155 6.47 6.58 -1.88
C ILE A 155 7.52 7.60 -1.39
N PRO A 156 8.62 7.20 -0.73
CA PRO A 156 9.72 8.10 -0.41
C PRO A 156 10.37 8.74 -1.63
N ALA A 157 10.61 7.95 -2.69
CA ALA A 157 11.25 8.45 -3.91
C ALA A 157 10.40 9.53 -4.59
N LEU A 158 9.08 9.33 -4.69
CA LEU A 158 8.15 10.33 -5.21
C LEU A 158 8.10 11.55 -4.31
N THR A 159 8.05 11.37 -2.98
CA THR A 159 8.01 12.49 -2.03
C THR A 159 9.28 13.34 -2.10
N LYS A 160 10.43 12.71 -2.33
CA LYS A 160 11.70 13.39 -2.60
C LYS A 160 11.69 14.11 -3.94
N LEU A 161 11.24 13.46 -5.01
CA LEU A 161 11.20 14.02 -6.36
C LEU A 161 10.30 15.26 -6.44
N PHE A 162 9.13 15.23 -5.78
CA PHE A 162 8.20 16.35 -5.76
C PHE A 162 8.57 17.42 -4.73
N GLY A 163 9.51 17.16 -3.81
CA GLY A 163 10.05 18.18 -2.91
C GLY A 163 8.96 18.96 -2.15
N LYS A 164 9.06 20.30 -2.16
CA LYS A 164 8.06 21.22 -1.59
C LYS A 164 6.71 21.17 -2.29
N ALA A 165 6.64 20.68 -3.54
CA ALA A 165 5.39 20.54 -4.27
C ALA A 165 4.54 19.38 -3.72
N SER A 166 5.14 18.36 -3.08
CA SER A 166 4.40 17.31 -2.35
C SER A 166 3.41 17.87 -1.32
N TRP A 167 3.78 19.02 -0.74
CA TRP A 167 3.02 19.73 0.29
C TRP A 167 2.16 20.87 -0.28
N TYR A 168 2.13 21.02 -1.60
CA TYR A 168 1.38 22.10 -2.22
C TYR A 168 -0.12 21.87 -2.10
N LEU A 169 -0.76 22.75 -1.35
CA LEU A 169 -2.21 22.85 -1.25
C LEU A 169 -2.69 24.12 -1.96
N PRO A 170 -3.57 24.02 -2.97
CA PRO A 170 -4.17 25.18 -3.61
C PRO A 170 -5.03 25.96 -2.60
N LYS A 171 -4.90 27.29 -2.57
CA LYS A 171 -5.57 28.18 -1.60
C LYS A 171 -7.09 28.03 -1.54
N TRP A 172 -7.73 27.63 -2.65
CA TRP A 172 -9.18 27.36 -2.70
C TRP A 172 -9.57 26.09 -1.94
N LEU A 173 -8.71 25.06 -1.93
CA LEU A 173 -8.96 23.83 -1.16
C LEU A 173 -8.79 24.05 0.36
N GLY A 174 -7.87 24.94 0.74
CA GLY A 174 -7.67 25.32 2.14
C GLY A 174 -8.82 26.13 2.74
N ALA A 175 -9.63 26.77 1.87
CA ALA A 175 -10.84 27.46 2.28
C ALA A 175 -12.05 26.52 2.45
N VAL A 176 -12.03 25.34 1.83
CA VAL A 176 -13.14 24.36 1.86
C VAL A 176 -12.90 23.24 2.87
N LEU A 177 -11.63 22.91 3.17
CA LEU A 177 -11.29 21.87 4.14
C LEU A 177 -11.41 22.40 5.58
N PRO A 178 -12.30 21.86 6.43
CA PRO A 178 -12.40 22.26 7.83
C PRO A 178 -11.06 22.04 8.56
N ASN A 179 -10.70 22.94 9.47
CA ASN A 179 -9.55 22.77 10.36
C ASN A 179 -9.86 21.62 11.31
N VAL A 180 -9.35 20.43 10.98
CA VAL A 180 -9.25 19.34 11.96
C VAL A 180 -7.85 19.45 12.51
N ASP A 181 -7.70 20.24 13.59
CA ASP A 181 -6.51 20.15 14.43
C ASP A 181 -6.49 18.73 15.03
N VAL A 182 -5.51 17.94 14.60
CA VAL A 182 -5.18 16.64 15.23
C VAL A 182 -4.23 16.86 16.42
N GLU A 183 -4.00 18.13 16.80
CA GLU A 183 -3.33 18.52 18.03
C GLU A 183 -4.39 18.73 19.11
N GLY A 184 -4.50 17.74 20.00
CA GLY A 184 -4.94 17.99 21.37
C GLY A 184 -3.85 18.69 22.17
#